data_AF-A0A413RCR6-F1
#
_entry.id   AF-A0A413RCR6-F1
#
_cell.length_a   1.000
_cell.length_b   1.000
_cell.length_c   1.000
_cell.angle_alpha   90.00
_cell.angle_beta   90.00
_cell.angle_gamma   90.00
#
_symmetry.space_group_name_H-M   'P 1'
#
loop_
_entity.id
_entity.type
_entity.pdbx_description
1 polymer ?
#
loop_
_entity_poly.entity_id
_entity_poly.type
_entity_poly.pdbx_seq_one_letter_code
_entity_poly.pdbx_strand_id
1 'polypeptide(L)'
;MLNIEKYKDKLVELCVIDIDRLALIQGQPRICNSSLLCNECLFNNNIDFCSGEALNWLFSEYKEPEVDWSKVKVDTPIYVRDCETDSNGDEKTWVPRHFAKFENGTVYAWDDGGTSFTVKSEDSCSSWNYAKLAESEETVWQRSELQKN
;
A
#
# COMPACT_ATOMS: atom_id res chain seq x y z
N MET A 1 -8.34 5.58 1.59
CA MET A 1 -8.25 4.10 1.60
C MET A 1 -7.81 3.67 2.99
N LEU A 2 -8.34 2.59 3.54
CA LEU A 2 -8.01 2.06 4.86
C LEU A 2 -6.99 0.91 4.76
N ASN A 3 -6.31 0.58 5.86
CA ASN A 3 -5.37 -0.56 5.86
C ASN A 3 -6.04 -1.88 5.51
N ILE A 4 -7.29 -2.12 5.95
CA ILE A 4 -8.07 -3.32 5.58
C ILE A 4 -8.38 -3.40 4.08
N GLU A 5 -8.52 -2.26 3.41
CA GLU A 5 -8.76 -2.19 1.96
C GLU A 5 -7.44 -2.46 1.20
N LYS A 6 -6.35 -1.81 1.60
CA LYS A 6 -5.01 -1.97 0.98
C LYS A 6 -4.47 -3.39 1.11
N TYR A 7 -4.61 -3.99 2.29
CA TYR A 7 -3.94 -5.25 2.64
C TYR A 7 -4.86 -6.48 2.60
N LYS A 8 -6.12 -6.33 2.18
CA LYS A 8 -7.17 -7.37 2.18
C LYS A 8 -6.65 -8.77 1.81
N ASP A 9 -6.05 -8.90 0.63
CA ASP A 9 -5.65 -10.22 0.10
C ASP A 9 -4.45 -10.79 0.88
N LYS A 10 -3.56 -9.93 1.40
CA LYS A 10 -2.45 -10.32 2.29
C LYS A 10 -2.92 -10.71 3.69
N LEU A 11 -3.97 -10.07 4.20
CA LEU A 11 -4.61 -10.40 5.47
C LEU A 11 -5.37 -11.74 5.41
N VAL A 12 -5.86 -12.12 4.22
CA VAL A 12 -6.39 -13.46 3.93
C VAL A 12 -5.26 -14.49 3.80
N GLU A 13 -4.19 -14.18 3.03
CA GLU A 13 -3.01 -15.05 2.88
C GLU A 13 -2.35 -15.40 4.22
N LEU A 14 -2.21 -14.41 5.12
CA LEU A 14 -1.61 -14.56 6.45
C LEU A 14 -2.59 -15.09 7.52
N CYS A 15 -3.85 -15.41 7.14
CA CYS A 15 -4.93 -15.81 8.06
C CYS A 15 -5.16 -14.83 9.25
N VAL A 16 -4.89 -13.53 9.04
CA VAL A 16 -5.09 -12.48 10.07
C VAL A 16 -6.57 -12.11 10.19
N ILE A 17 -7.32 -12.21 9.09
CA ILE A 17 -8.80 -12.18 9.12
C ILE A 17 -9.30 -13.59 9.47
N ASP A 18 -9.06 -14.00 10.71
CA ASP A 18 -9.67 -15.19 11.32
C ASP A 18 -11.04 -14.78 11.88
N ILE A 19 -12.09 -14.97 11.08
CA ILE A 19 -13.47 -14.54 11.40
C ILE A 19 -14.10 -15.44 12.48
N ASP A 20 -13.63 -16.68 12.61
CA ASP A 20 -14.04 -17.63 13.66
C ASP A 20 -13.54 -17.21 15.06
N ARG A 21 -12.80 -16.09 15.12
CA ARG A 21 -12.08 -15.54 16.26
C ARG A 21 -12.47 -14.08 16.57
N LEU A 22 -13.77 -13.75 16.53
CA LEU A 22 -14.27 -12.41 16.86
C LEU A 22 -15.45 -12.41 17.86
N ALA A 23 -15.29 -11.69 18.97
CA ALA A 23 -16.33 -11.48 20.00
C ALA A 23 -16.72 -9.99 20.18
N LEU A 24 -17.80 -9.71 20.93
CA LEU A 24 -18.31 -8.38 21.28
C LEU A 24 -18.81 -8.40 22.74
N ILE A 25 -18.62 -7.36 23.56
CA ILE A 25 -19.24 -7.21 24.90
C ILE A 25 -19.78 -5.80 25.05
N GLN A 26 -21.03 -5.65 25.51
CA GLN A 26 -21.68 -4.35 25.79
C GLN A 26 -21.52 -3.29 24.67
N GLY A 27 -21.48 -3.76 23.41
CA GLY A 27 -21.35 -2.94 22.20
C GLY A 27 -19.93 -2.78 21.65
N GLN A 28 -18.90 -3.38 22.25
CA GLN A 28 -17.50 -3.21 21.83
C GLN A 28 -16.77 -4.54 21.54
N PRO A 29 -15.92 -4.61 20.49
CA PRO A 29 -15.27 -5.84 20.05
C PRO A 29 -14.26 -6.35 21.08
N ARG A 30 -14.16 -7.67 21.20
CA ARG A 30 -13.44 -8.36 22.28
C ARG A 30 -12.70 -9.60 21.82
N ILE A 31 -11.73 -9.96 22.66
CA ILE A 31 -11.05 -11.23 22.73
C ILE A 31 -11.79 -12.19 23.66
N CYS A 32 -12.68 -13.01 23.11
CA CYS A 32 -13.07 -14.26 23.80
C CYS A 32 -11.92 -15.28 23.65
N ASN A 33 -11.82 -16.24 24.56
CA ASN A 33 -10.80 -17.27 24.65
C ASN A 33 -11.24 -18.21 25.78
N SER A 34 -10.49 -19.29 26.04
CA SER A 34 -10.79 -20.24 27.13
C SER A 34 -10.77 -19.65 28.55
N SER A 35 -10.39 -18.37 28.73
CA SER A 35 -10.48 -17.64 30.00
C SER A 35 -11.65 -16.65 30.06
N LEU A 36 -12.35 -16.38 28.95
CA LEU A 36 -13.50 -15.46 28.91
C LEU A 36 -14.81 -16.26 29.01
N LEU A 37 -15.66 -15.93 29.97
CA LEU A 37 -16.98 -16.57 30.08
C LEU A 37 -17.85 -16.14 28.89
N CYS A 38 -18.10 -17.09 28.00
CA CYS A 38 -18.84 -16.94 26.75
C CYS A 38 -20.14 -16.14 26.92
N ASN A 39 -20.95 -16.44 27.93
CA ASN A 39 -22.26 -15.81 28.17
C ASN A 39 -22.25 -14.30 28.45
N GLU A 40 -21.09 -13.65 28.63
CA GLU A 40 -20.99 -12.18 28.70
C GLU A 40 -20.82 -11.51 27.32
N CYS A 41 -20.62 -12.32 26.26
CA CYS A 41 -20.47 -11.86 24.88
C CYS A 41 -21.83 -11.60 24.19
N LEU A 42 -21.89 -10.53 23.38
CA LEU A 42 -23.02 -10.16 22.52
C LEU A 42 -22.94 -10.83 21.13
N PHE A 43 -21.75 -11.31 20.75
CA PHE A 43 -21.60 -12.32 19.69
C PHE A 43 -21.65 -13.75 20.31
N ASN A 44 -22.18 -13.91 21.53
CA ASN A 44 -22.12 -15.21 22.20
C ASN A 44 -23.03 -16.26 21.60
N ASN A 45 -22.42 -17.06 20.72
CA ASN A 45 -22.86 -18.40 20.39
C ASN A 45 -21.95 -19.47 21.05
N ASN A 46 -20.95 -19.03 21.86
CA ASN A 46 -19.94 -19.74 22.68
C ASN A 46 -18.46 -19.89 22.17
N ILE A 47 -17.84 -18.92 21.45
CA ILE A 47 -16.40 -18.97 20.97
C ILE A 47 -15.67 -17.56 20.87
N ASP A 48 -14.42 -17.48 20.34
CA ASP A 48 -13.25 -16.56 20.64
C ASP A 48 -13.15 -15.17 19.87
N PHE A 49 -12.07 -14.37 19.56
CA PHE A 49 -10.61 -14.15 19.85
C PHE A 49 -10.09 -12.69 19.49
N CYS A 50 -8.78 -12.47 19.25
CA CYS A 50 -7.91 -11.30 19.61
C CYS A 50 -8.07 -9.93 18.87
N SER A 51 -9.24 -9.27 18.94
CA SER A 51 -9.63 -8.24 17.96
C SER A 51 -9.22 -6.75 18.14
N GLY A 52 -9.04 -6.22 19.36
CA GLY A 52 -9.02 -4.75 19.64
C GLY A 52 -8.13 -3.84 18.79
N GLU A 53 -6.81 -3.79 19.07
CA GLU A 53 -5.89 -2.87 18.38
C GLU A 53 -5.72 -3.18 16.89
N ALA A 54 -5.93 -4.44 16.49
CA ALA A 54 -5.94 -4.83 15.10
C ALA A 54 -7.06 -4.11 14.32
N LEU A 55 -8.28 -4.01 14.89
CA LEU A 55 -9.38 -3.27 14.28
C LEU A 55 -9.06 -1.76 14.17
N ASN A 56 -8.42 -1.16 15.19
CA ASN A 56 -8.00 0.24 15.14
C ASN A 56 -7.01 0.52 14.01
N TRP A 57 -6.01 -0.35 13.80
CA TRP A 57 -5.09 -0.23 12.66
C TRP A 57 -5.79 -0.48 11.33
N LEU A 58 -6.58 -1.56 11.22
CA LEU A 58 -7.31 -1.96 10.02
C LEU A 58 -8.23 -0.86 9.49
N PHE A 59 -8.94 -0.15 10.38
CA PHE A 59 -9.84 0.96 10.03
C PHE A 59 -9.19 2.35 10.06
N SER A 60 -7.90 2.45 10.36
CA SER A 60 -7.15 3.69 10.16
C SER A 60 -6.80 3.89 8.68
N GLU A 61 -6.64 5.15 8.28
CA GLU A 61 -6.27 5.53 6.91
C GLU A 61 -4.89 4.97 6.54
N TYR A 62 -4.84 4.24 5.43
CA TYR A 62 -3.59 3.79 4.83
C TYR A 62 -2.82 5.00 4.29
N LYS A 63 -1.65 5.26 4.88
CA LYS A 63 -0.67 6.19 4.35
C LYS A 63 0.27 5.41 3.44
N GLU A 64 0.31 5.79 2.17
CA GLU A 64 1.28 5.23 1.22
C GLU A 64 2.70 5.64 1.68
N PRO A 65 3.68 4.73 1.79
CA PRO A 65 4.98 5.03 2.37
C PRO A 65 5.69 6.20 1.69
N GLU A 66 6.30 7.08 2.49
CA GLU A 66 7.11 8.19 1.98
C GLU A 66 8.37 7.64 1.29
N VAL A 67 8.34 7.61 -0.04
CA VAL A 67 9.47 7.17 -0.87
C VAL A 67 10.57 8.23 -0.82
N ASP A 68 11.76 7.86 -0.34
CA ASP A 68 12.95 8.71 -0.47
C ASP A 68 13.46 8.69 -1.91
N TRP A 69 12.89 9.57 -2.72
CA TRP A 69 13.21 9.75 -4.13
C TRP A 69 14.67 10.12 -4.40
N SER A 70 15.44 10.57 -3.40
CA SER A 70 16.90 10.79 -3.54
C SER A 70 17.71 9.48 -3.62
N LYS A 71 17.11 8.35 -3.22
CA LYS A 71 17.72 7.00 -3.24
C LYS A 71 17.14 6.09 -4.34
N VAL A 72 16.08 6.51 -5.03
CA VAL A 72 15.50 5.75 -6.14
C VAL A 72 16.46 5.76 -7.32
N LYS A 73 16.67 4.59 -7.95
CA LYS A 73 17.59 4.47 -9.08
C LYS A 73 16.94 4.97 -10.36
N VAL A 74 17.74 5.57 -11.24
CA VAL A 74 17.36 5.83 -12.64
C VAL A 74 16.80 4.54 -13.26
N ASP A 75 15.75 4.69 -14.06
CA ASP A 75 14.98 3.63 -14.73
C ASP A 75 14.14 2.73 -13.81
N THR A 76 13.99 3.06 -12.52
CA THR A 76 13.02 2.35 -11.65
C THR A 76 11.59 2.55 -12.18
N PRO A 77 10.78 1.49 -12.40
CA PRO A 77 9.39 1.62 -12.82
C PRO A 77 8.51 2.35 -11.77
N ILE A 78 7.76 3.34 -12.22
CA ILE A 78 6.91 4.20 -11.39
C ILE A 78 5.55 4.48 -12.04
N TYR A 79 4.58 4.85 -11.22
CA TYR A 79 3.31 5.44 -11.63
C TYR A 79 3.32 6.93 -11.31
N VAL A 80 2.83 7.77 -12.24
CA VAL A 80 2.79 9.23 -12.10
C VAL A 80 1.44 9.84 -12.52
N ARG A 81 1.12 11.02 -11.97
CA ARG A 81 -0.01 11.89 -12.41
C ARG A 81 0.19 13.35 -11.98
N ASP A 82 -0.45 14.28 -12.68
CA ASP A 82 -0.34 15.73 -12.40
C ASP A 82 -1.33 16.23 -11.34
N CYS A 83 -2.46 15.54 -11.17
CA CYS A 83 -3.55 15.92 -10.29
C CYS A 83 -4.32 14.66 -9.86
N GLU A 84 -5.03 14.73 -8.73
CA GLU A 84 -5.74 13.58 -8.16
C GLU A 84 -7.02 13.25 -8.91
N THR A 85 -7.79 14.26 -9.29
CA THR A 85 -9.01 14.13 -10.10
C THR A 85 -8.87 14.83 -11.44
N ASP A 86 -9.77 14.50 -12.37
CA ASP A 86 -9.98 15.25 -13.61
C ASP A 86 -10.92 16.47 -13.41
N SER A 87 -11.39 17.07 -14.51
CA SER A 87 -12.33 18.21 -14.50
C SER A 87 -13.78 17.84 -14.15
N ASN A 88 -14.12 16.55 -14.13
CA ASN A 88 -15.46 16.03 -13.80
C ASN A 88 -15.54 15.62 -12.32
N GLY A 89 -14.38 15.35 -11.70
CA GLY A 89 -14.24 14.91 -10.31
C GLY A 89 -13.85 13.43 -10.17
N ASP A 90 -13.65 12.73 -11.28
CA ASP A 90 -13.23 11.32 -11.31
C ASP A 90 -11.72 11.20 -11.04
N GLU A 91 -11.27 10.10 -10.40
CA GLU A 91 -9.84 9.91 -10.10
C GLU A 91 -9.02 9.80 -11.40
N LYS A 92 -7.99 10.64 -11.53
CA LYS A 92 -7.12 10.65 -12.71
C LYS A 92 -6.24 9.41 -12.74
N THR A 93 -6.35 8.67 -13.84
CA THR A 93 -5.59 7.43 -14.12
C THR A 93 -4.09 7.64 -13.95
N TRP A 94 -3.48 6.75 -13.18
CA TRP A 94 -2.03 6.66 -13.00
C TRP A 94 -1.34 6.20 -14.29
N VAL A 95 -0.32 6.95 -14.73
CA VAL A 95 0.42 6.67 -15.96
C VAL A 95 1.71 5.90 -15.63
N PRO A 96 1.98 4.73 -16.26
CA PRO A 96 3.25 4.03 -16.08
C PRO A 96 4.40 4.75 -16.79
N ARG A 97 5.52 4.91 -16.08
CA ARG A 97 6.76 5.55 -16.52
C ARG A 97 7.98 4.91 -15.84
N HIS A 98 9.17 5.38 -16.20
CA HIS A 98 10.41 5.06 -15.49
C HIS A 98 10.99 6.34 -14.87
N PHE A 99 11.52 6.24 -13.66
CA PHE A 99 12.12 7.34 -12.92
C PHE A 99 13.38 7.87 -13.63
N ALA A 100 13.43 9.17 -13.89
CA ALA A 100 14.59 9.83 -14.48
C ALA A 100 15.52 10.41 -13.40
N LYS A 101 14.97 11.28 -12.54
CA LYS A 101 15.72 11.98 -11.47
C LYS A 101 14.79 12.59 -10.41
N PHE A 102 15.38 13.06 -9.32
CA PHE A 102 14.71 13.83 -8.27
C PHE A 102 15.51 15.11 -7.99
N GLU A 103 14.89 16.27 -8.22
CA GLU A 103 15.52 17.59 -8.07
C GLU A 103 14.55 18.56 -7.40
N ASN A 104 15.04 19.37 -6.45
CA ASN A 104 14.27 20.43 -5.77
C ASN A 104 12.94 19.97 -5.11
N GLY A 105 12.84 18.69 -4.73
CA GLY A 105 11.61 18.11 -4.19
C GLY A 105 10.64 17.52 -5.23
N THR A 106 10.98 17.61 -6.51
CA THR A 106 10.14 17.19 -7.64
C THR A 106 10.66 15.91 -8.28
N VAL A 107 9.75 14.97 -8.56
CA VAL A 107 10.06 13.73 -9.29
C VAL A 107 9.98 13.97 -10.79
N TYR A 108 11.00 13.53 -11.53
CA TYR A 108 11.04 13.53 -12.99
C TYR A 108 10.96 12.10 -13.52
N ALA A 109 10.21 11.92 -14.60
CA ALA A 109 10.05 10.63 -15.27
C ALA A 109 10.31 10.78 -16.77
N TRP A 110 10.91 9.75 -17.40
CA TRP A 110 11.24 9.78 -18.82
C TRP A 110 9.98 9.90 -19.69
N ASP A 111 10.06 10.69 -20.75
CA ASP A 111 8.94 10.91 -21.66
C ASP A 111 8.58 9.63 -22.45
N ASP A 112 7.33 9.56 -22.92
CA ASP A 112 6.74 8.44 -23.68
C ASP A 112 6.89 7.03 -23.06
N GLY A 113 7.30 6.92 -21.78
CA GLY A 113 7.57 5.64 -21.12
C GLY A 113 8.95 5.06 -21.41
N GLY A 114 9.87 5.86 -21.98
CA GLY A 114 11.25 5.45 -22.22
C GLY A 114 12.08 5.20 -20.95
N THR A 115 13.36 4.93 -21.15
CA THR A 115 14.41 4.80 -20.13
C THR A 115 15.64 5.59 -20.54
N SER A 116 16.63 5.73 -19.65
CA SER A 116 17.94 6.37 -19.94
C SER A 116 18.64 5.78 -21.18
N PHE A 117 18.33 4.53 -21.54
CA PHE A 117 18.85 3.85 -22.71
C PHE A 117 18.09 4.16 -24.02
N THR A 118 16.82 4.59 -23.96
CA THR A 118 15.97 4.78 -25.15
C THR A 118 15.62 6.24 -25.46
N VAL A 119 15.81 7.16 -24.52
CA VAL A 119 15.57 8.59 -24.74
C VAL A 119 16.64 9.22 -25.63
N LYS A 120 16.30 10.38 -26.24
CA LYS A 120 17.19 11.08 -27.19
C LYS A 120 18.13 12.10 -26.52
N SER A 121 17.78 12.56 -25.32
CA SER A 121 18.60 13.40 -24.44
C SER A 121 18.25 13.12 -22.99
N GLU A 122 19.16 13.42 -22.07
CA GLU A 122 18.92 13.43 -20.62
C GLU A 122 17.82 14.46 -20.24
N ASP A 123 17.57 15.46 -21.08
CA ASP A 123 16.47 16.42 -20.93
C ASP A 123 15.09 15.88 -21.33
N SER A 124 14.98 14.65 -21.85
CA SER A 124 13.70 14.05 -22.30
C SER A 124 12.90 13.47 -21.12
N CYS A 125 12.72 14.27 -20.06
CA CYS A 125 11.96 13.90 -18.88
C CYS A 125 11.07 15.04 -18.36
N SER A 126 9.83 14.69 -18.03
CA SER A 126 8.82 15.61 -17.48
C SER A 126 8.77 15.51 -15.95
N SER A 127 8.52 16.65 -15.29
CA SER A 127 8.23 16.74 -13.86
C SER A 127 6.79 16.34 -13.54
N TRP A 128 6.57 15.60 -12.45
CA TRP A 128 5.24 15.15 -12.02
C TRP A 128 4.92 15.55 -10.58
N ASN A 129 3.69 15.99 -10.33
CA ASN A 129 3.23 16.41 -9.01
C ASN A 129 3.00 15.23 -8.05
N TYR A 130 2.61 14.07 -8.59
CA TYR A 130 2.37 12.84 -7.83
C TYR A 130 3.11 11.68 -8.49
N ALA A 131 3.84 10.90 -7.68
CA ALA A 131 4.56 9.72 -8.12
C ALA A 131 4.53 8.62 -7.04
N LYS A 132 4.62 7.36 -7.46
CA LYS A 132 4.87 6.20 -6.58
C LYS A 132 5.55 5.05 -7.31
N LEU A 133 6.19 4.17 -6.57
CA LEU A 133 6.82 2.96 -7.14
C LEU A 133 5.76 2.04 -7.77
N ALA A 134 6.09 1.43 -8.92
CA ALA A 134 5.18 0.49 -9.58
C ALA A 134 5.22 -0.93 -8.96
N GLU A 135 6.26 -1.24 -8.19
CA GLU A 135 6.41 -2.47 -7.42
C GLU A 135 6.59 -2.13 -5.93
N SER A 136 6.06 -2.97 -5.04
CA SER A 136 6.29 -2.83 -3.60
C SER A 136 7.72 -3.22 -3.25
N GLU A 137 8.30 -2.64 -2.18
CA GLU A 137 9.67 -2.97 -1.75
C GLU A 137 9.86 -4.48 -1.49
N GLU A 138 8.84 -5.18 -0.97
CA GLU A 138 8.84 -6.64 -0.83
C GLU A 138 9.20 -7.37 -2.14
N THR A 139 8.69 -6.89 -3.28
CA THR A 139 8.92 -7.47 -4.60
C THR A 139 10.37 -7.28 -5.04
N VAL A 140 10.94 -6.12 -4.72
CA VAL A 140 12.35 -5.78 -5.01
C VAL A 140 13.29 -6.63 -4.16
N TRP A 141 12.99 -6.79 -2.87
CA TRP A 141 13.78 -7.65 -1.96
C TRP A 141 13.76 -9.11 -2.43
N GLN A 142 12.59 -9.70 -2.69
CA GLN A 142 12.46 -11.08 -3.16
C GLN A 142 13.23 -11.35 -4.46
N ARG A 143 13.14 -10.46 -5.46
CA ARG A 143 13.96 -10.57 -6.69
C ARG A 143 15.46 -10.44 -6.39
N SER A 144 15.84 -9.57 -5.46
CA SER A 144 17.25 -9.39 -5.07
C SER A 144 17.85 -10.62 -4.39
N GLU A 145 17.04 -11.52 -3.81
CA GLU A 145 17.50 -12.78 -3.22
C GLU A 145 17.51 -13.91 -4.25
N LEU A 146 16.50 -13.98 -5.12
CA LEU A 146 16.46 -14.93 -6.24
C LEU A 146 17.61 -14.75 -7.25
N GLN A 147 18.23 -13.56 -7.30
CA GLN A 147 19.41 -13.27 -8.14
C GLN A 147 20.76 -13.50 -7.43
N LYS A 148 20.79 -14.09 -6.24
CA LYS A 148 22.03 -14.40 -5.48
C LYS A 148 22.41 -15.89 -5.46
N ASN A 149 21.62 -16.75 -6.12
CA ASN A 149 21.84 -18.19 -6.29
C ASN A 149 22.08 -18.54 -7.77
#